data_AF-W1X7J9-F1
#
_entry.id   AF-W1X7J9-F1
#
_cell.length_a   1.000
_cell.length_b   1.000
_cell.length_c   1.000
_cell.angle_alpha   90.00
_cell.angle_beta   90.00
_cell.angle_gamma   90.00
#
_symmetry.space_group_name_H-M   'P 1'
#
loop_
_entity.id
_entity.type
_entity.pdbx_description
1 polymer ?
#
loop_
_entity_poly.entity_id
_entity_poly.type
_entity_poly.pdbx_seq_one_letter_code
_entity_poly.pdbx_strand_id
1 'polypeptide(L)' 'MKTELTLNVLHTMNAQEYEDIRAAGSDERRELTHAVMRELDAPDNWTMNGEYGS' A
#
# COMPACT_ATOMS: atom_id res chain seq x y z
N MET A 1 -8.40 -9.77 8.45
CA MET A 1 -9.46 -9.46 7.46
C MET A 1 -8.79 -9.38 6.11
N LYS A 2 -9.23 -10.14 5.10
CA LYS A 2 -8.84 -9.85 3.71
C LYS A 2 -9.85 -8.86 3.15
N THR A 3 -9.64 -7.58 3.48
CA THR A 3 -10.36 -6.49 2.83
C THR A 3 -9.65 -6.26 1.50
N GLU A 4 -10.36 -6.39 0.38
CA GLU A 4 -9.77 -6.19 -0.94
C GLU A 4 -9.36 -4.72 -1.11
N LEU A 5 -8.06 -4.46 -1.24
CA LEU A 5 -7.49 -3.12 -1.38
C LEU A 5 -7.63 -2.60 -2.83
N THR A 6 -8.85 -2.17 -3.16
CA THR A 6 -9.16 -1.47 -4.42
C THR A 6 -8.78 0.02 -4.34
N LEU A 7 -8.63 0.68 -5.49
CA LEU A 7 -8.34 2.13 -5.54
C LEU A 7 -9.37 2.97 -4.76
N ASN A 8 -10.66 2.61 -4.82
CA ASN A 8 -11.69 3.32 -4.07
C ASN A 8 -11.50 3.18 -2.56
N VAL A 9 -11.10 2.00 -2.08
CA VAL A 9 -10.79 1.79 -0.66
C VAL A 9 -9.59 2.67 -0.25
N LEU A 10 -8.51 2.68 -1.04
CA LEU A 10 -7.33 3.51 -0.79
C LEU A 10 -7.69 5.01 -0.68
N HIS A 11 -8.60 5.52 -1.54
CA HIS A 11 -9.05 6.90 -1.47
C HIS A 11 -9.88 7.25 -0.23
N THR A 12 -10.55 6.27 0.37
CA THR A 12 -11.43 6.49 1.54
C THR A 12 -10.71 6.31 2.88
N MET A 13 -9.52 5.71 2.88
CA MET A 13 -8.77 5.45 4.10
C MET A 13 -8.28 6.76 4.73
N ASN A 14 -8.52 6.90 6.03
CA ASN A 14 -7.94 7.97 6.82
C ASN A 14 -6.53 7.58 7.33
N ALA A 15 -5.80 8.56 7.88
CA ALA A 15 -4.43 8.37 8.33
C ALA A 15 -4.26 7.24 9.36
N GLN A 16 -5.22 7.06 10.27
CA GLN A 16 -5.15 6.00 11.28
C GLN A 16 -5.30 4.62 10.65
N GLU A 17 -6.14 4.46 9.64
CA GLU A 17 -6.34 3.17 8.96
C GLU A 17 -5.09 2.71 8.20
N TYR A 18 -4.32 3.65 7.62
CA TYR A 18 -2.99 3.35 7.07
C TYR A 18 -2.04 2.83 8.15
N GLU A 19 -2.08 3.46 9.32
CA GLU A 19 -1.23 3.09 10.44
C GLU A 19 -1.62 1.75 11.08
N ASP A 20 -2.90 1.44 11.12
CA ASP A 20 -3.41 0.17 11.60
C ASP A 20 -2.93 -0.99 10.71
N ILE A 21 -2.91 -0.81 9.38
CA ILE A 21 -2.34 -1.81 8.46
C ILE A 21 -0.81 -1.93 8.64
N ARG A 22 -0.10 -0.81 8.85
CA ARG A 22 1.35 -0.84 9.15
C ARG A 22 1.63 -1.63 10.43
N ALA A 23 0.81 -1.44 11.46
CA ALA A 23 0.94 -2.10 12.76
C ALA A 23 0.49 -3.57 12.76
N ALA A 24 -0.37 -3.96 11.81
CA ALA A 24 -0.89 -5.32 11.71
C ALA A 24 0.20 -6.36 11.37
N GLY A 25 1.24 -5.97 10.63
CA GLY A 25 2.37 -6.84 10.32
C GLY A 25 3.07 -6.48 9.01
N SER A 26 4.22 -7.13 8.76
CA SER A 26 5.01 -6.88 7.55
C SER A 26 4.32 -7.38 6.29
N ASP A 27 3.56 -8.48 6.36
CA ASP A 27 2.85 -9.03 5.22
C ASP A 27 1.65 -8.14 4.84
N GLU A 28 0.91 -7.65 5.82
CA GLU A 28 -0.19 -6.70 5.67
C GLU A 28 0.30 -5.36 5.12
N ARG A 29 1.41 -4.85 5.68
CA ARG A 29 2.07 -3.64 5.17
C ARG A 29 2.52 -3.82 3.72
N ARG A 30 3.11 -4.98 3.37
CA ARG A 30 3.53 -5.29 1.99
C ARG A 30 2.35 -5.34 1.03
N GLU A 31 1.23 -5.91 1.44
CA GLU A 31 -0.01 -5.96 0.64
C GLU A 31 -0.51 -4.55 0.32
N LEU A 32 -0.54 -3.64 1.30
CA LEU A 32 -0.91 -2.24 1.09
C LEU A 32 0.08 -1.50 0.19
N THR A 33 1.38 -1.67 0.42
CA THR A 33 2.43 -1.06 -0.41
C THR A 33 2.26 -1.48 -1.88
N HIS A 34 2.01 -2.76 -2.15
CA HIS A 34 1.78 -3.26 -3.51
C HIS A 34 0.44 -2.79 -4.10
N ALA A 35 -0.61 -2.67 -3.29
CA ALA A 35 -1.89 -2.13 -3.75
C ALA A 35 -1.74 -0.69 -4.23
N VAL A 36 -0.97 0.15 -3.54
CA VAL A 36 -0.66 1.52 -3.98
C VAL A 36 0.19 1.52 -5.25
N MET A 37 1.28 0.76 -5.27
CA MET A 37 2.21 0.73 -6.40
C MET A 37 1.55 0.23 -7.70
N ARG A 38 0.54 -0.63 -7.61
CA ARG A 38 -0.22 -1.12 -8.77
C ARG A 38 -0.99 -0.01 -9.49
N GLU A 39 -1.42 1.03 -8.78
CA GLU A 39 -2.22 2.14 -9.33
C GLU A 39 -1.33 3.28 -9.86
N LEU A 40 -0.01 3.08 -9.90
CA LEU A 40 0.98 4.07 -10.32
C LEU A 40 1.77 3.58 -11.53
N ASP A 41 1.97 4.47 -12.49
CA ASP A 41 2.86 4.25 -13.62
C ASP A 41 4.22 4.90 -13.35
N ALA A 42 5.26 4.07 -13.29
CA ALA A 42 6.64 4.57 -13.23
C ALA A 42 7.06 5.04 -14.63
N PRO A 43 7.70 6.22 -14.77
CA PRO A 43 8.23 6.68 -16.05
C PRO A 43 9.25 5.70 -16.65
N ASP A 44 9.41 5.76 -17.98
CA ASP A 44 10.45 5.02 -18.68
C ASP A 44 11.83 5.32 -18.07
N ASN A 45 12.64 4.26 -17.92
CA ASN A 45 13.97 4.30 -17.31
C ASN A 45 14.02 4.64 -15.80
N TRP A 46 12.88 4.71 -15.11
CA TRP A 46 12.83 4.88 -13.65
C TRP A 46 12.47 3.57 -12.93
N THR A 47 12.89 3.46 -11.68
CA THR A 47 12.48 2.34 -10.81
C THR A 47 11.51 2.85 -9.75
N MET A 48 10.48 2.07 -9.45
CA MET A 48 9.54 2.33 -8.37
C MET A 48 9.74 1.27 -7.29
N ASN A 49 10.12 1.70 -6.09
CA ASN A 49 10.43 0.82 -4.96
C ASN A 49 9.57 1.20 -3.77
N GLY A 50 8.89 0.21 -3.20
CA GLY A 50 8.18 0.35 -1.92
C GLY A 50 9.12 0.11 -0.73
N GLU A 51 8.76 0.68 0.42
CA GLU A 51 9.40 0.37 1.71
C GLU A 51 8.65 -0.79 2.40
N TYR A 52 9.39 -1.79 2.88
CA TYR A 52 8.83 -3.00 3.51
C TYR A 52 9.24 -3.17 4.98
N GLY A 53 10.13 -2.33 5.48
CA GLY A 53 10.70 -2.35 6.83
C GLY A 53 11.49 -1.06 7.07
N SER A 54 12.31 -1.02 8.12
CA SER A 54 13.24 0.08 8.41
C SER A 54 14.40 -0.44 9.23
#